data_AF-A0A923R089-F1
#
_entry.id   AF-A0A923R089-F1
#
_cell.length_a   1.000
_cell.length_b   1.000
_cell.length_c   1.000
_cell.angle_alpha   90.00
_cell.angle_beta   90.00
_cell.angle_gamma   90.00
#
_symmetry.space_group_name_H-M   'P 1'
#
loop_
_entity.id
_entity.type
_entity.pdbx_description
1 polymer ?
#
loop_
_entity_poly.entity_id
_entity_poly.type
_entity_poly.pdbx_seq_one_letter_code
_entity_poly.pdbx_strand_id
1 'polypeptide(L)' 'PGNDIYQFWQHDNHPIELSSFSMFKEKLDYIHNNPVKEGFVTMPEEWLYSSARSYCTEEPGILEVIVVG' A
#
# COMPACT_ATOMS: atom_id res chain seq x y z
N PRO A 1 -23.70 -14.42 -15.09
CA PRO A 1 -22.56 -15.25 -15.54
C PRO A 1 -21.29 -14.71 -14.91
N GLY A 2 -20.58 -15.53 -14.13
CA GLY A 2 -19.28 -15.15 -13.61
C GLY A 2 -18.27 -15.01 -14.75
N ASN A 3 -17.18 -14.31 -14.50
CA ASN A 3 -16.05 -14.31 -15.43
C ASN A 3 -15.29 -15.64 -15.30
N ASP A 4 -15.92 -16.72 -15.76
CA ASP A 4 -15.50 -18.10 -15.45
C ASP A 4 -14.43 -18.61 -16.42
N ILE A 5 -14.15 -17.88 -17.50
CA ILE A 5 -13.22 -18.28 -18.57
C ILE A 5 -11.88 -17.55 -18.46
N TYR A 6 -11.88 -16.25 -18.17
CA TYR A 6 -10.66 -15.43 -18.11
C TYR A 6 -10.65 -14.50 -16.90
N GLN A 7 -10.37 -15.06 -15.73
CA GLN A 7 -10.32 -14.32 -14.48
C GLN A 7 -8.92 -13.78 -14.17
N PHE A 8 -8.77 -12.45 -14.13
CA PHE A 8 -7.53 -11.79 -13.69
C PHE A 8 -7.50 -11.55 -12.17
N TRP A 9 -8.62 -11.10 -11.60
CA TRP A 9 -8.76 -10.80 -10.17
C TRP A 9 -9.16 -12.02 -9.37
N GLN A 10 -8.59 -12.20 -8.17
CA GLN A 10 -9.05 -13.23 -7.24
C GLN A 10 -10.50 -12.96 -6.79
N HIS A 11 -11.21 -14.02 -6.39
CA HIS A 11 -12.64 -13.94 -6.06
C HIS A 11 -12.92 -13.16 -4.77
N ASP A 12 -12.01 -13.27 -3.80
CA ASP A 12 -12.17 -12.67 -2.48
C ASP A 12 -11.28 -11.44 -2.30
N ASN A 13 -11.82 -10.44 -1.62
CA ASN A 13 -11.04 -9.36 -1.02
C ASN A 13 -11.08 -9.47 0.50
N HIS A 14 -10.10 -8.89 1.18
CA HIS A 14 -10.01 -8.92 2.64
C HIS A 14 -10.13 -7.51 3.22
N PRO A 15 -11.34 -6.91 3.23
CA PRO A 15 -11.54 -5.59 3.80
C PRO A 15 -11.41 -5.64 5.32
N ILE A 16 -10.68 -4.69 5.88
CA ILE A 16 -10.55 -4.50 7.33
C ILE A 16 -10.88 -3.04 7.63
N GLU A 17 -11.85 -2.82 8.51
CA GLU A 17 -12.16 -1.49 9.02
C GLU A 17 -11.04 -1.00 9.96
N LEU A 18 -10.54 0.21 9.73
CA LEU A 18 -9.53 0.84 10.57
C LEU A 18 -10.22 1.70 11.64
N SER A 19 -10.56 1.09 12.77
CA SER A 19 -11.30 1.74 13.85
C SER A 19 -10.41 2.48 14.87
N SER A 20 -9.09 2.43 14.70
CA SER A 20 -8.15 3.13 15.58
C SER A 20 -6.91 3.59 14.83
N PHE A 21 -6.28 4.64 15.37
CA PHE A 21 -5.01 5.13 14.86
C PHE A 21 -3.89 4.07 14.93
N SER A 22 -3.90 3.20 15.95
CA SER A 22 -2.94 2.10 16.06
C SER A 22 -3.08 1.11 14.89
N MET A 23 -4.31 0.73 14.54
CA MET A 23 -4.56 -0.14 13.38
C MET A 23 -4.14 0.54 12.08
N PHE A 24 -4.46 1.83 11.93
CA PHE A 24 -4.03 2.60 10.77
C PHE A 24 -2.50 2.56 10.62
N LYS A 25 -1.75 2.86 11.68
CA LYS A 25 -0.29 2.84 11.65
C LYS A 25 0.26 1.45 11.33
N GLU A 26 -0.27 0.40 11.95
CA GLU A 26 0.15 -0.97 11.67
C GLU A 26 -0.03 -1.32 10.18
N LYS A 27 -1.19 -1.00 9.58
CA LYS A 27 -1.45 -1.31 8.16
C LYS A 27 -0.65 -0.43 7.22
N LEU A 28 -0.45 0.85 7.56
CA LEU A 28 0.41 1.75 6.78
C LEU A 28 1.84 1.21 6.73
N ASP A 29 2.39 0.86 7.89
CA ASP A 29 3.74 0.32 8.00
C ASP A 29 3.86 -1.02 7.26
N TYR A 30 2.83 -1.89 7.32
CA TYR A 30 2.77 -3.12 6.52
C TYR A 30 2.84 -2.84 5.01
N ILE A 31 2.00 -1.95 4.51
CA ILE A 31 1.91 -1.61 3.08
C ILE A 31 3.24 -1.04 2.58
N HIS A 32 3.84 -0.11 3.31
CA HIS A 32 5.13 0.50 2.92
C HIS A 32 6.28 -0.50 2.95
N ASN A 33 6.30 -1.44 3.89
CA ASN A 33 7.37 -2.43 3.99
C ASN A 33 7.14 -3.69 3.10
N ASN A 34 5.96 -3.86 2.49
CA ASN A 34 5.68 -5.04 1.67
C ASN A 34 6.70 -5.23 0.52
N PRO A 35 7.08 -4.18 -0.25
CA PRO A 35 8.08 -4.33 -1.31
C PRO A 35 9.47 -4.78 -0.81
N VAL A 36 9.83 -4.39 0.42
CA VAL A 36 11.09 -4.81 1.06
C VAL A 36 11.02 -6.27 1.48
N LYS A 37 9.91 -6.68 2.13
CA LYS A 37 9.71 -8.07 2.57
C LYS A 37 9.68 -9.06 1.40
N GLU A 38 9.11 -8.65 0.28
CA GLU A 38 9.09 -9.44 -0.97
C GLU A 38 10.42 -9.38 -1.74
N GLY A 39 11.39 -8.58 -1.29
CA GLY A 39 12.74 -8.52 -1.87
C GLY A 39 12.86 -7.70 -3.16
N PHE A 40 11.87 -6.85 -3.47
CA PHE A 40 11.92 -6.02 -4.67
C PHE A 40 12.83 -4.81 -4.53
N VAL A 41 12.92 -4.24 -3.32
CA VAL A 41 13.73 -3.07 -2.98
C VAL A 41 14.37 -3.24 -1.61
N THR A 42 15.40 -2.45 -1.32
CA THR A 42 16.10 -2.51 -0.03
C THR A 42 15.49 -1.57 1.01
N MET A 43 14.85 -0.49 0.56
CA MET A 43 14.16 0.49 1.40
C MET A 43 12.74 0.76 0.90
N PRO A 44 11.76 1.04 1.78
CA PRO A 44 10.37 1.31 1.40
C PRO A 44 10.19 2.41 0.35
N GLU A 45 10.92 3.51 0.49
CA GLU A 45 10.86 4.71 -0.36
C GLU A 45 11.42 4.50 -1.77
N GLU A 46 12.17 3.42 -2.00
CA GLU A 46 12.67 3.06 -3.34
C GLU A 46 11.56 2.45 -4.22
N TRP A 47 10.44 2.01 -3.61
CA TRP A 47 9.33 1.47 -4.38
C TRP A 47 8.52 2.59 -5.04
N LEU A 48 8.77 2.77 -6.34
CA LEU A 48 8.20 3.81 -7.17
C LEU A 48 6.67 3.92 -7.09
N TYR A 49 5.97 2.78 -6.96
CA TYR A 49 4.51 2.69 -6.93
C TYR A 49 3.94 2.60 -5.50
N SER A 50 4.61 3.25 -4.55
CA SER A 50 4.14 3.41 -3.17
C SER A 50 4.17 4.87 -2.75
N SER A 51 3.31 5.24 -1.81
CA SER A 51 3.37 6.54 -1.14
C SER A 51 4.51 6.65 -0.14
N ALA A 52 5.23 5.56 0.16
CA ALA A 52 6.30 5.51 1.16
C ALA A 52 7.31 6.66 1.03
N ARG A 53 7.73 7.00 -0.20
CA ARG A 53 8.65 8.13 -0.45
C ARG A 53 8.14 9.45 0.13
N SER A 54 6.86 9.78 -0.05
CA SER A 54 6.25 11.00 0.49
C SER A 54 6.18 11.01 2.01
N TYR A 55 6.23 9.85 2.68
CA TYR A 55 6.18 9.74 4.14
C TYR A 55 7.59 9.69 4.77
N CYS A 56 8.56 9.10 4.07
CA CYS A 56 9.92 8.87 4.57
C CYS A 56 10.90 9.97 4.16
N THR A 57 10.57 10.78 3.15
CA THR A 57 11.45 11.80 2.58
C THR A 57 10.69 13.12 2.39
N GLU A 58 11.42 14.20 2.09
CA GLU A 58 10.82 15.48 1.69
C GLU A 58 10.44 15.52 0.20
N GLU A 59 10.65 14.43 -0.53
CA GLU A 59 10.36 14.34 -1.96
C GLU A 59 8.99 13.72 -2.23
N PRO A 60 8.22 14.27 -3.18
CA PRO A 60 6.95 13.68 -3.56
C PRO A 60 7.15 12.33 -4.27
N GLY A 61 6.23 11.40 -4.01
CA GLY A 61 6.02 10.24 -4.87
C GLY A 61 5.42 10.61 -6.23
N ILE A 62 5.07 9.60 -7.04
CA ILE A 62 4.41 9.83 -8.35
C ILE A 62 3.09 10.60 -8.19
N LEU A 63 2.37 10.37 -7.09
CA LEU A 63 1.10 11.01 -6.77
C LEU A 63 1.24 11.79 -5.46
N GLU A 64 0.59 12.94 -5.42
CA GLU A 64 0.50 13.78 -4.22
C GLU A 64 -0.33 13.07 -3.14
N VAL A 65 0.15 13.13 -1.90
CA VAL A 65 -0.58 12.62 -0.73
C VAL A 65 -1.41 13.77 -0.14
N ILE A 66 -2.73 13.64 -0.20
CA ILE A 66 -3.66 14.61 0.36
C ILE A 66 -4.12 14.07 1.72
N VAL A 67 -3.87 14.85 2.79
CA VAL A 67 -4.38 14.55 4.13
C VAL A 67 -5.73 15.24 4.30
N VAL A 68 -6.77 14.45 4.53
CA VAL A 68 -8.12 14.94 4.81
C VAL A 68 -8.38 14.79 6.30
N GLY A 69 -8.73 15.89 6.97
CA GLY A 69 -9.07 15.96 8.39
C GLY A 69 -10.56 16.14 8.63
#